data_AF-A0A9P3G1W0-F1
#
_entry.id   AF-A0A9P3G1W0-F1
#
_cell.length_a   1.000
_cell.length_b   1.000
_cell.length_c   1.000
_cell.angle_alpha   90.00
_cell.angle_beta   90.00
_cell.angle_gamma   90.00
#
_symmetry.space_group_name_H-M   'P 1'
#
loop_
_entity.id
_entity.type
_entity.pdbx_description
1 polymer ?
#
loop_
_entity_poly.entity_id
_entity_poly.type
_entity_poly.pdbx_seq_one_letter_code
_entity_poly.pdbx_strand_id
1 'polypeptide(L)'
;MNFSTIVLLVAALAHSLLVRGINEYPTISSVASVPKPAACGNSGTIPAGGWLANKPCGYVMGTASAGQRFDVESTSSAGFHFGRYRGSSNWCTWILPSALDTSHPVSVASSCSTTTQSALCNRQAFGVDFDAPPHVGDGAIIIPLDLSGCTGYYNYFVDTNFVSGAFQDPVPFALPASGGGYRYSSRDRVASIVRAPIAAYGGETVWFWVPRLCIATQLAGHMLDNSGGDSC
;
A
#
# COMPACT_ATOMS: atom_id res chain seq x y z
N MET A 1 -71.28 8.86 8.99
CA MET A 1 -70.85 9.04 7.58
C MET A 1 -69.64 9.96 7.56
N ASN A 2 -68.49 9.45 7.07
CA ASN A 2 -67.42 10.14 6.34
C ASN A 2 -66.64 11.30 7.02
N PHE A 3 -65.31 11.46 6.95
CA PHE A 3 -64.23 10.79 6.20
C PHE A 3 -62.87 11.16 6.85
N SER A 4 -61.94 10.21 6.80
CA SER A 4 -60.51 10.38 6.44
C SER A 4 -59.55 11.17 7.33
N THR A 5 -58.81 10.40 8.13
CA THR A 5 -57.37 10.14 7.91
C THR A 5 -56.57 11.26 7.24
N ILE A 6 -56.08 12.22 8.03
CA ILE A 6 -54.98 13.10 7.60
C ILE A 6 -53.67 12.36 7.90
N VAL A 7 -53.28 11.60 6.88
CA VAL A 7 -51.92 11.27 6.43
C VAL A 7 -50.80 11.79 7.36
N LEU A 8 -50.23 10.86 8.13
CA LEU A 8 -48.83 10.92 8.56
C LEU A 8 -47.98 11.09 7.28
N LEU A 9 -47.60 12.33 6.95
CA LEU A 9 -46.57 12.56 5.95
C LEU A 9 -45.24 12.22 6.63
N VAL A 10 -44.87 10.95 6.51
CA VAL A 10 -43.52 10.45 6.74
C VAL A 10 -42.59 11.20 5.79
N ALA A 11 -42.12 12.36 6.20
CA ALA A 11 -40.92 12.98 5.65
C ALA A 11 -39.72 12.20 6.20
N ALA A 12 -39.64 10.92 5.85
CA ALA A 12 -38.36 10.24 5.75
C ALA A 12 -37.64 10.91 4.58
N LEU A 13 -36.98 12.04 4.86
CA LEU A 13 -35.80 12.44 4.10
C LEU A 13 -34.81 11.29 4.28
N ALA A 14 -34.95 10.28 3.43
CA ALA A 14 -33.85 9.43 3.04
C ALA A 14 -32.78 10.39 2.54
N HIS A 15 -31.87 10.75 3.44
CA HIS A 15 -30.58 11.31 3.12
C HIS A 15 -29.88 10.26 2.27
N SER A 16 -30.25 10.26 0.99
CA SER A 16 -29.59 9.55 -0.06
C SER A 16 -28.25 10.26 -0.15
N LEU A 17 -27.30 9.81 0.68
CA LEU A 17 -25.90 10.20 0.52
C LEU A 17 -25.61 9.92 -0.95
N LEU A 18 -25.43 10.98 -1.74
CA LEU A 18 -25.01 10.88 -3.12
C LEU A 18 -23.62 10.25 -3.07
N VAL A 19 -23.58 8.92 -3.13
CA VAL A 19 -22.32 8.19 -3.20
C VAL A 19 -21.75 8.51 -4.57
N ARG A 20 -20.68 9.30 -4.59
CA ARG A 20 -19.99 9.69 -5.82
C ARG A 20 -19.54 8.41 -6.53
N GLY A 21 -19.94 8.27 -7.79
CA GLY A 21 -19.41 7.22 -8.67
C GLY A 21 -17.95 7.49 -9.01
N ILE A 22 -17.12 6.45 -8.92
CA ILE A 22 -15.71 6.45 -9.32
C ILE A 22 -15.42 5.24 -10.21
N ASN A 23 -14.22 5.18 -10.77
CA ASN A 23 -13.83 4.07 -11.63
C ASN A 23 -12.98 3.06 -10.85
N GLU A 24 -13.34 1.78 -10.98
CA GLU A 24 -12.50 0.63 -10.65
C GLU A 24 -11.77 0.17 -11.90
N TYR A 25 -10.49 -0.14 -11.75
CA TYR A 25 -9.63 -0.66 -12.81
C TYR A 25 -8.96 -1.97 -12.37
N PRO A 26 -8.74 -2.93 -13.29
CA PRO A 26 -7.84 -4.03 -13.00
C PRO A 26 -6.38 -3.55 -12.99
N THR A 27 -5.58 -4.14 -12.12
CA THR A 27 -4.13 -3.98 -12.18
C THR A 27 -3.59 -4.76 -13.38
N ILE A 28 -2.62 -4.17 -14.09
CA ILE A 28 -2.12 -4.78 -15.32
C ILE A 28 -1.44 -6.12 -15.07
N SER A 29 -1.90 -7.13 -15.81
CA SER A 29 -1.33 -8.49 -15.83
C SER A 29 -0.54 -8.79 -17.10
N SER A 30 -0.68 -7.95 -18.13
CA SER A 30 -0.11 -8.17 -19.47
C SER A 30 1.30 -7.62 -19.63
N VAL A 31 1.76 -6.75 -18.74
CA VAL A 31 3.17 -6.34 -18.71
C VAL A 31 3.92 -7.25 -17.74
N ALA A 32 5.02 -7.85 -18.19
CA ALA A 32 5.86 -8.68 -17.32
C ALA A 32 6.41 -7.90 -16.12
N SER A 33 6.54 -6.57 -16.26
CA SER A 33 6.95 -5.67 -15.19
C SER A 33 6.38 -4.26 -15.35
N VAL A 34 6.14 -3.58 -14.22
CA VAL A 34 5.69 -2.19 -14.16
C VAL A 34 6.91 -1.28 -14.02
N PRO A 35 7.07 -0.22 -14.84
CA PRO A 35 8.15 0.75 -14.65
C PRO A 35 8.06 1.45 -13.30
N LYS A 36 9.19 1.62 -12.62
CA LYS A 36 9.24 2.48 -11.43
C LYS A 36 9.02 3.94 -11.83
N PRO A 37 8.33 4.74 -10.99
CA PRO A 37 7.98 6.11 -11.33
C PRO A 37 9.23 7.00 -11.31
N ALA A 38 9.65 7.47 -12.50
CA ALA A 38 10.80 8.36 -12.67
C ALA A 38 10.64 9.68 -11.89
N ALA A 39 9.40 10.14 -11.68
CA ALA A 39 9.07 11.30 -10.86
C ALA A 39 9.58 11.20 -9.41
N CYS A 40 9.91 9.98 -8.95
CA CYS A 40 10.45 9.71 -7.62
C CYS A 40 11.95 9.46 -7.61
N GLY A 41 12.68 9.79 -8.69
CA GLY A 41 14.10 9.48 -8.82
C GLY A 41 14.41 7.98 -8.93
N ASN A 42 13.40 7.15 -9.16
CA ASN A 42 13.52 5.70 -9.27
C ASN A 42 13.66 5.25 -10.72
N SER A 43 14.38 4.16 -10.93
CA SER A 43 14.55 3.51 -12.23
C SER A 43 14.40 1.99 -12.13
N GLY A 44 14.26 1.34 -13.28
CA GLY A 44 14.04 -0.10 -13.37
C GLY A 44 12.57 -0.48 -13.33
N THR A 45 12.31 -1.75 -13.07
CA THR A 45 10.94 -2.30 -13.10
C THR A 45 10.63 -3.14 -11.86
N ILE A 46 9.34 -3.39 -11.64
CA ILE A 46 8.82 -4.17 -10.50
C ILE A 46 7.81 -5.20 -11.00
N PRO A 47 7.45 -6.22 -10.19
CA PRO A 47 6.46 -7.21 -10.59
C PRO A 47 5.13 -6.60 -11.04
N ALA A 48 4.46 -7.31 -11.96
CA ALA A 48 3.15 -6.94 -12.47
C ALA A 48 2.14 -6.71 -11.33
N GLY A 49 1.25 -5.73 -11.54
CA GLY A 49 0.29 -5.23 -10.56
C GLY A 49 0.77 -4.00 -9.76
N GLY A 50 2.07 -3.91 -9.44
CA GLY A 50 2.72 -2.68 -8.97
C GLY A 50 2.68 -2.43 -7.45
N TRP A 51 3.48 -1.47 -6.97
CA TRP A 51 3.57 -1.16 -5.54
C TRP A 51 2.36 -0.37 -5.02
N LEU A 52 2.01 -0.65 -3.77
CA LEU A 52 1.07 0.12 -2.97
C LEU A 52 1.87 1.00 -2.02
N ALA A 53 1.55 2.28 -1.92
CA ALA A 53 2.32 3.26 -1.14
C ALA A 53 1.43 4.17 -0.29
N ASN A 54 2.00 4.74 0.77
CA ASN A 54 1.27 5.65 1.65
C ASN A 54 0.98 7.00 1.01
N LYS A 55 1.82 7.44 0.08
CA LYS A 55 1.71 8.67 -0.70
C LYS A 55 2.51 8.58 -2.00
N PRO A 56 2.35 9.52 -2.95
CA PRO A 56 3.22 9.60 -4.12
C PRO A 56 4.69 9.66 -3.70
N CYS A 57 5.54 8.82 -4.28
CA CYS A 57 6.96 8.70 -3.92
C CYS A 57 7.24 8.39 -2.43
N GLY A 58 6.26 7.82 -1.72
CA GLY A 58 6.37 7.48 -0.30
C GLY A 58 6.91 6.08 0.01
N TYR A 59 6.61 5.62 1.22
CA TYR A 59 6.90 4.26 1.67
C TYR A 59 6.02 3.25 0.94
N VAL A 60 6.63 2.16 0.49
CA VAL A 60 5.89 0.99 0.02
C VAL A 60 5.24 0.30 1.23
N MET A 61 3.95 0.01 1.09
CA MET A 61 3.09 -0.64 2.08
C MET A 61 2.65 -2.04 1.64
N GLY A 62 2.84 -2.36 0.36
CA GLY A 62 2.56 -3.67 -0.19
C GLY A 62 2.75 -3.69 -1.71
N THR A 63 2.32 -4.78 -2.32
CA THR A 63 2.32 -4.92 -3.79
C THR A 63 0.95 -5.41 -4.21
N ALA A 64 0.31 -4.71 -5.13
CA ALA A 64 -0.89 -5.20 -5.77
C ALA A 64 -0.50 -6.32 -6.72
N SER A 65 -1.13 -7.48 -6.59
CA SER A 65 -0.93 -8.57 -7.53
C SER A 65 -1.57 -8.23 -8.88
N ALA A 66 -1.02 -8.76 -9.96
CA ALA A 66 -1.59 -8.65 -11.31
C ALA A 66 -3.06 -9.13 -11.38
N GLY A 67 -3.91 -8.40 -12.10
CA GLY A 67 -5.33 -8.74 -12.31
C GLY A 67 -6.26 -8.42 -11.13
N GLN A 68 -5.74 -7.91 -10.01
CA GLN A 68 -6.55 -7.44 -8.88
C GLN A 68 -7.26 -6.13 -9.21
N ARG A 69 -8.17 -5.67 -8.34
CA ARG A 69 -8.96 -4.46 -8.60
C ARG A 69 -8.46 -3.27 -7.77
N PHE A 70 -8.62 -2.08 -8.32
CA PHE A 70 -8.29 -0.83 -7.65
C PHE A 70 -9.33 0.25 -7.98
N ASP A 71 -10.02 0.75 -6.96
CA ASP A 71 -10.93 1.89 -7.07
C ASP A 71 -10.11 3.18 -7.07
N VAL A 72 -10.34 4.10 -8.01
CA VAL A 72 -9.60 5.36 -8.08
C VAL A 72 -10.47 6.54 -7.65
N GLU A 73 -10.15 7.12 -6.49
CA GLU A 73 -10.81 8.32 -5.96
C GLU A 73 -10.25 9.61 -6.57
N SER A 74 -8.92 9.66 -6.69
CA SER A 74 -8.17 10.81 -7.17
C SER A 74 -6.83 10.38 -7.77
N THR A 75 -6.25 11.26 -8.59
CA THR A 75 -4.94 11.06 -9.22
C THR A 75 -4.06 12.27 -8.90
N SER A 76 -2.82 12.04 -8.47
CA SER A 76 -1.86 13.11 -8.19
C SER A 76 -1.29 13.71 -9.47
N SER A 77 -0.63 14.87 -9.37
CA SER A 77 0.09 15.48 -10.48
C SER A 77 1.22 14.62 -11.04
N ALA A 78 1.80 13.73 -10.22
CA ALA A 78 2.79 12.73 -10.63
C ALA A 78 2.16 11.45 -11.22
N GLY A 79 0.84 11.41 -11.38
CA GLY A 79 0.09 10.30 -11.98
C GLY A 79 -0.24 9.15 -11.04
N PHE A 80 0.09 9.22 -9.74
CA PHE A 80 -0.26 8.16 -8.79
C PHE A 80 -1.77 8.18 -8.53
N HIS A 81 -2.36 7.02 -8.31
CA HIS A 81 -3.80 6.91 -8.04
C HIS A 81 -4.06 6.60 -6.58
N PHE A 82 -4.84 7.44 -5.90
CA PHE A 82 -5.33 7.15 -4.56
C PHE A 82 -6.70 6.50 -4.65
N GLY A 83 -6.91 5.46 -3.83
CA GLY A 83 -8.21 4.85 -3.63
C GLY A 83 -8.09 3.48 -3.00
N ARG A 84 -8.98 2.54 -3.32
CA ARG A 84 -9.10 1.26 -2.60
C ARG A 84 -8.49 0.11 -3.38
N TYR A 85 -7.48 -0.53 -2.82
CA TYR A 85 -7.04 -1.84 -3.32
C TYR A 85 -8.07 -2.90 -2.95
N ARG A 86 -8.46 -3.71 -3.93
CA ARG A 86 -9.39 -4.84 -3.81
C ARG A 86 -8.72 -6.09 -4.34
N GLY A 87 -7.87 -6.67 -3.52
CA GLY A 87 -7.24 -7.95 -3.82
C GLY A 87 -7.42 -8.95 -2.69
N SER A 88 -6.34 -9.61 -2.31
CA SER A 88 -6.24 -10.42 -1.09
C SER A 88 -6.62 -9.62 0.17
N SER A 89 -6.35 -8.32 0.16
CA SER A 89 -6.67 -7.35 1.20
C SER A 89 -7.52 -6.21 0.64
N ASN A 90 -8.14 -5.43 1.55
CA ASN A 90 -9.09 -4.39 1.18
C ASN A 90 -8.87 -3.08 1.98
N TRP A 91 -8.07 -2.17 1.43
CA TRP A 91 -7.68 -0.94 2.13
C TRP A 91 -7.34 0.22 1.19
N CYS A 92 -7.45 1.44 1.71
CA CYS A 92 -7.15 2.65 0.96
C CYS A 92 -5.65 2.94 0.89
N THR A 93 -5.13 3.28 -0.29
CA THR A 93 -3.70 3.46 -0.53
C THR A 93 -3.45 4.25 -1.82
N TRP A 94 -2.19 4.54 -2.11
CA TRP A 94 -1.76 4.94 -3.45
C TRP A 94 -1.23 3.75 -4.24
N ILE A 95 -1.42 3.76 -5.55
CA ILE A 95 -0.80 2.85 -6.51
C ILE A 95 -0.09 3.64 -7.62
N LEU A 96 0.93 3.02 -8.21
CA LEU A 96 1.79 3.65 -9.23
C LEU A 96 1.01 4.00 -10.52
N PRO A 97 1.45 5.05 -11.27
CA PRO A 97 0.74 5.54 -12.46
C PRO A 97 0.50 4.47 -13.54
N SER A 98 1.49 3.63 -13.79
CA SER A 98 1.44 2.63 -14.86
C SER A 98 1.00 1.26 -14.36
N ALA A 99 0.29 1.17 -13.24
CA ALA A 99 -0.11 -0.11 -12.64
C ALA A 99 -1.53 -0.56 -13.01
N LEU A 100 -2.34 0.31 -13.62
CA LEU A 100 -3.75 0.08 -13.88
C LEU A 100 -4.05 -0.01 -15.38
N ASP A 101 -4.90 -0.96 -15.77
CA ASP A 101 -5.51 -0.98 -17.09
C ASP A 101 -6.68 0.01 -17.10
N THR A 102 -6.41 1.23 -17.56
CA THR A 102 -7.39 2.30 -17.58
C THR A 102 -8.37 2.23 -18.76
N SER A 103 -8.19 1.26 -19.67
CA SER A 103 -9.03 1.12 -20.87
C SER A 103 -10.38 0.45 -20.61
N HIS A 104 -10.53 -0.23 -19.46
CA HIS A 104 -11.75 -0.97 -19.10
C HIS A 104 -12.29 -0.58 -17.71
N PRO A 105 -12.76 0.67 -17.51
CA PRO A 105 -13.32 1.09 -16.23
C PRO A 105 -14.65 0.42 -15.91
N VAL A 106 -14.87 0.12 -14.64
CA VAL A 106 -16.19 -0.22 -14.07
C VAL A 106 -16.58 0.87 -13.07
N SER A 107 -17.84 1.32 -13.11
CA SER A 107 -18.33 2.32 -12.15
C SER A 107 -18.63 1.68 -10.81
N VAL A 108 -18.06 2.23 -9.73
CA VAL A 108 -18.27 1.79 -8.34
C VAL A 108 -18.53 2.99 -7.43
N ALA A 109 -19.00 2.70 -6.22
CA ALA A 109 -19.15 3.69 -5.16
C ALA A 109 -17.81 4.14 -4.60
N SER A 110 -17.62 5.45 -4.42
CA SER A 110 -16.52 6.01 -3.62
C SER A 110 -16.48 5.41 -2.22
N SER A 111 -15.29 5.03 -1.78
CA SER A 111 -15.06 4.25 -0.56
C SER A 111 -13.80 4.64 0.22
N CYS A 112 -13.01 5.61 -0.28
CA CYS A 112 -11.84 6.16 0.40
C CYS A 112 -11.96 7.68 0.51
N SER A 113 -11.75 8.21 1.72
CA SER A 113 -11.93 9.64 2.01
C SER A 113 -10.63 10.44 1.88
N THR A 114 -10.75 11.76 1.71
CA THR A 114 -9.61 12.68 1.81
C THR A 114 -8.99 12.65 3.22
N THR A 115 -9.78 12.43 4.27
CA THR A 115 -9.25 12.24 5.64
C THR A 115 -8.32 11.03 5.72
N THR A 116 -8.71 9.91 5.10
CA THR A 116 -7.86 8.72 4.99
C THR A 116 -6.57 9.02 4.22
N GLN A 117 -6.71 9.72 3.09
CA GLN A 117 -5.57 10.13 2.27
C GLN A 117 -4.58 10.99 3.06
N SER A 118 -5.07 12.00 3.78
CA SER A 118 -4.24 12.88 4.62
C SER A 118 -3.62 12.14 5.81
N ALA A 119 -4.32 11.19 6.41
CA ALA A 119 -3.77 10.39 7.51
C ALA A 119 -2.58 9.54 7.04
N LEU A 120 -2.69 8.93 5.86
CA LEU A 120 -1.62 8.12 5.26
C LEU A 120 -0.35 8.90 4.92
N CYS A 121 -0.43 10.21 4.73
CA CYS A 121 0.74 11.05 4.57
C CYS A 121 1.72 10.92 5.75
N ASN A 122 1.20 10.69 6.95
CA ASN A 122 2.01 10.45 8.14
C ASN A 122 2.39 8.97 8.25
N ARG A 123 3.69 8.67 8.20
CA ARG A 123 4.21 7.31 8.32
C ARG A 123 3.78 6.56 9.60
N GLN A 124 3.52 7.29 10.69
CA GLN A 124 3.04 6.71 11.94
C GLN A 124 1.59 6.20 11.87
N ALA A 125 0.85 6.54 10.81
CA ALA A 125 -0.49 6.00 10.59
C ALA A 125 -0.46 4.49 10.35
N PHE A 126 0.61 3.98 9.73
CA PHE A 126 0.72 2.57 9.32
C PHE A 126 1.93 1.83 9.92
N GLY A 127 2.96 2.54 10.38
CA GLY A 127 4.19 1.90 10.83
C GLY A 127 4.82 2.52 12.06
N VAL A 128 5.83 1.82 12.57
CA VAL A 128 6.72 2.20 13.67
C VAL A 128 8.13 1.66 13.39
N ASP A 129 9.07 2.04 14.23
CA ASP A 129 10.43 1.53 14.27
C ASP A 129 11.11 1.69 12.89
N PHE A 130 11.08 2.88 12.29
CA PHE A 130 11.64 3.13 10.97
C PHE A 130 13.17 3.03 10.98
N ASP A 131 13.78 2.67 9.85
CA ASP A 131 15.24 2.57 9.73
C ASP A 131 15.93 3.95 9.72
N ALA A 132 15.22 5.00 9.28
CA ALA A 132 15.73 6.35 9.11
C ALA A 132 14.66 7.42 9.40
N PRO A 133 15.05 8.69 9.64
CA PRO A 133 14.12 9.81 9.70
C PRO A 133 13.38 10.03 8.35
N PRO A 134 12.25 10.76 8.36
CA PRO A 134 11.54 11.12 7.14
C PRO A 134 12.46 11.87 6.18
N HIS A 135 12.33 11.62 4.88
CA HIS A 135 13.06 12.31 3.81
C HIS A 135 14.60 12.21 3.88
N VAL A 136 15.16 11.29 4.67
CA VAL A 136 16.60 11.04 4.71
C VAL A 136 16.98 9.97 3.69
N GLY A 137 17.74 10.41 2.67
CA GLY A 137 18.30 9.57 1.60
C GLY A 137 17.26 9.10 0.58
N ASP A 138 17.72 8.69 -0.60
CA ASP A 138 16.92 8.16 -1.72
C ASP A 138 16.29 6.78 -1.41
N GLY A 139 15.70 6.61 -0.22
CA GLY A 139 15.42 5.29 0.36
C GLY A 139 16.68 4.60 0.87
N ALA A 140 17.61 5.36 1.47
CA ALA A 140 18.83 4.83 2.06
C ALA A 140 18.49 3.80 3.15
N ILE A 141 18.92 2.56 2.94
CA ILE A 141 18.83 1.50 3.94
C ILE A 141 20.00 1.66 4.89
N ILE A 142 19.67 1.81 6.17
CA ILE A 142 20.68 1.94 7.23
C ILE A 142 21.00 0.57 7.84
N ILE A 143 20.03 -0.35 7.83
CA ILE A 143 20.13 -1.64 8.53
C ILE A 143 20.11 -2.78 7.50
N PRO A 144 21.26 -3.40 7.21
CA PRO A 144 21.33 -4.56 6.33
C PRO A 144 20.72 -5.80 6.99
N LEU A 145 20.16 -6.70 6.18
CA LEU A 145 19.53 -7.94 6.63
C LEU A 145 19.99 -9.15 5.81
N ASP A 146 20.13 -10.28 6.49
CA ASP A 146 20.04 -11.63 5.93
C ASP A 146 18.57 -12.08 5.98
N LEU A 147 17.99 -12.41 4.82
CA LEU A 147 16.59 -12.82 4.71
C LEU A 147 16.41 -14.30 4.36
N SER A 148 17.49 -15.07 4.25
CA SER A 148 17.49 -16.44 3.70
C SER A 148 16.65 -17.45 4.50
N GLY A 149 16.39 -17.17 5.78
CA GLY A 149 15.52 -17.98 6.64
C GLY A 149 14.07 -17.50 6.75
N CYS A 150 13.70 -16.41 6.07
CA CYS A 150 12.38 -15.79 6.20
C CYS A 150 11.41 -16.23 5.10
N THR A 151 10.11 -16.11 5.39
CA THR A 151 9.05 -16.16 4.37
C THR A 151 8.59 -14.75 4.06
N GLY A 152 8.55 -14.40 2.78
CA GLY A 152 8.13 -13.09 2.29
C GLY A 152 6.67 -13.06 1.84
N TYR A 153 6.04 -11.91 1.95
CA TYR A 153 4.63 -11.68 1.59
C TYR A 153 4.47 -10.31 0.93
N TYR A 154 3.65 -10.21 -0.11
CA TYR A 154 3.40 -8.90 -0.74
C TYR A 154 2.53 -7.99 0.11
N ASN A 155 1.62 -8.54 0.92
CA ASN A 155 0.66 -7.75 1.68
C ASN A 155 0.56 -8.20 3.14
N TYR A 156 0.18 -7.25 4.00
CA TYR A 156 -0.01 -7.45 5.43
C TYR A 156 -1.29 -6.78 5.94
N PHE A 157 -1.49 -5.50 5.64
CA PHE A 157 -2.68 -4.78 6.10
C PHE A 157 -3.96 -5.37 5.51
N VAL A 158 -4.97 -5.53 6.36
CA VAL A 158 -6.28 -6.10 5.97
C VAL A 158 -7.34 -5.01 5.74
N ASP A 159 -7.15 -3.84 6.35
CA ASP A 159 -8.09 -2.73 6.33
C ASP A 159 -7.39 -1.35 6.37
N THR A 160 -8.19 -0.29 6.40
CA THR A 160 -7.74 1.12 6.31
C THR A 160 -7.39 1.76 7.66
N ASN A 161 -7.50 1.04 8.79
CA ASN A 161 -7.06 1.55 10.09
C ASN A 161 -5.55 1.33 10.32
N PHE A 162 -4.94 0.40 9.56
CA PHE A 162 -3.51 0.06 9.61
C PHE A 162 -2.98 -0.30 11.00
N VAL A 163 -3.84 -0.76 11.89
CA VAL A 163 -3.48 -1.14 13.26
C VAL A 163 -2.84 -2.52 13.29
N SER A 164 -3.35 -3.44 12.48
CA SER A 164 -2.87 -4.82 12.39
C SER A 164 -3.07 -5.42 11.00
N GLY A 165 -2.65 -6.67 10.84
CA GLY A 165 -2.76 -7.37 9.57
C GLY A 165 -2.60 -8.88 9.66
N ALA A 166 -2.59 -9.49 8.48
CA ALA A 166 -2.30 -10.89 8.28
C ALA A 166 -1.42 -11.03 7.03
N PHE A 167 -0.42 -11.91 7.07
CA PHE A 167 0.45 -12.16 5.93
C PHE A 167 -0.34 -12.74 4.75
N GLN A 168 -0.26 -12.07 3.61
CA GLN A 168 -1.01 -12.40 2.40
C GLN A 168 -0.11 -12.34 1.17
N ASP A 169 -0.48 -13.13 0.16
CA ASP A 169 0.23 -13.23 -1.11
C ASP A 169 1.73 -13.54 -0.92
N PRO A 170 2.07 -14.80 -0.57
CA PRO A 170 3.46 -15.21 -0.44
C PRO A 170 4.25 -14.85 -1.70
N VAL A 171 5.46 -14.33 -1.50
CA VAL A 171 6.32 -13.99 -2.64
C VAL A 171 6.79 -15.28 -3.35
N PRO A 172 6.82 -15.31 -4.69
CA PRO A 172 7.13 -16.53 -5.45
C PRO A 172 8.64 -16.74 -5.65
N PHE A 173 9.48 -16.19 -4.77
CA PHE A 173 10.93 -16.20 -4.92
C PHE A 173 11.63 -16.51 -3.59
N ALA A 174 12.82 -17.11 -3.69
CA ALA A 174 13.69 -17.31 -2.54
C ALA A 174 14.25 -15.96 -2.07
N LEU A 175 14.29 -15.77 -0.76
CA LEU A 175 14.84 -14.56 -0.16
C LEU A 175 16.37 -14.66 -0.06
N PRO A 176 17.11 -13.58 -0.38
CA PRO A 176 18.57 -13.63 -0.41
C PRO A 176 19.19 -13.52 0.99
N ALA A 177 20.40 -14.06 1.15
CA ALA A 177 21.19 -13.91 2.36
C ALA A 177 21.92 -12.56 2.49
N SER A 178 21.95 -11.77 1.40
CA SER A 178 22.65 -10.49 1.35
C SER A 178 21.92 -9.48 0.47
N GLY A 179 22.22 -8.20 0.66
CA GLY A 179 21.56 -7.09 -0.04
C GLY A 179 20.15 -6.77 0.47
N GLY A 180 19.68 -7.50 1.50
CA GLY A 180 18.46 -7.20 2.22
C GLY A 180 18.58 -5.92 3.05
N GLY A 181 17.47 -5.22 3.23
CA GLY A 181 17.42 -3.98 4.01
C GLY A 181 16.12 -3.83 4.76
N TYR A 182 16.20 -3.49 6.04
CA TYR A 182 15.04 -3.17 6.87
C TYR A 182 14.52 -1.76 6.58
N ARG A 183 13.20 -1.55 6.67
CA ARG A 183 12.60 -0.21 6.51
C ARG A 183 11.76 0.24 7.68
N TYR A 184 10.77 -0.55 8.07
CA TYR A 184 9.87 -0.24 9.18
C TYR A 184 9.07 -1.48 9.58
N SER A 185 8.42 -1.41 10.74
CA SER A 185 7.46 -2.41 11.17
C SER A 185 6.03 -1.91 11.16
N SER A 186 5.09 -2.85 10.99
CA SER A 186 3.67 -2.59 11.25
C SER A 186 3.47 -2.08 12.67
N ARG A 187 2.37 -1.36 12.92
CA ARG A 187 2.09 -0.76 14.25
C ARG A 187 1.99 -1.77 15.38
N ASP A 188 1.47 -2.97 15.10
CA ASP A 188 1.43 -4.09 16.03
C ASP A 188 2.77 -4.84 16.17
N ARG A 189 3.80 -4.42 15.43
CA ARG A 189 5.15 -5.01 15.41
C ARG A 189 5.17 -6.50 15.03
N VAL A 190 4.15 -6.99 14.33
CA VAL A 190 4.13 -8.39 13.86
C VAL A 190 4.89 -8.55 12.55
N ALA A 191 4.85 -7.55 11.67
CA ALA A 191 5.45 -7.58 10.35
C ALA A 191 6.49 -6.47 10.16
N SER A 192 7.43 -6.69 9.24
CA SER A 192 8.41 -5.69 8.81
C SER A 192 8.42 -5.57 7.30
N ILE A 193 8.35 -4.34 6.77
CA ILE A 193 8.71 -4.08 5.38
C ILE A 193 10.22 -4.13 5.26
N VAL A 194 10.68 -4.92 4.30
CA VAL A 194 12.07 -5.04 3.90
C VAL A 194 12.17 -4.85 2.39
N ARG A 195 13.38 -4.60 1.90
CA ARG A 195 13.71 -4.70 0.49
C ARG A 195 14.85 -5.66 0.25
N ALA A 196 14.91 -6.22 -0.94
CA ALA A 196 16.09 -6.94 -1.41
C ALA A 196 16.18 -6.93 -2.94
N PRO A 197 17.39 -7.04 -3.52
CA PRO A 197 17.55 -7.35 -4.94
C PRO A 197 17.12 -8.80 -5.20
N ILE A 198 16.19 -8.99 -6.13
CA ILE A 198 15.62 -10.32 -6.43
C ILE A 198 16.09 -10.80 -7.80
N ALA A 199 16.85 -11.90 -7.81
CA ALA A 199 17.40 -12.48 -9.03
C ALA A 199 16.33 -12.86 -10.07
N ALA A 200 15.17 -13.36 -9.61
CA ALA A 200 14.04 -13.69 -10.47
C ALA A 200 13.47 -12.48 -11.24
N TYR A 201 13.77 -11.26 -10.79
CA TYR A 201 13.43 -10.01 -11.44
C TYR A 201 14.67 -9.27 -11.96
N GLY A 202 15.71 -10.00 -12.36
CA GLY A 202 16.93 -9.39 -12.94
C GLY A 202 17.77 -8.59 -11.94
N GLY A 203 17.64 -8.87 -10.64
CA GLY A 203 18.34 -8.14 -9.58
C GLY A 203 17.63 -6.86 -9.13
N GLU A 204 16.42 -6.61 -9.63
CA GLU A 204 15.62 -5.46 -9.22
C GLU A 204 15.29 -5.48 -7.73
N THR A 205 15.29 -4.29 -7.13
CA THR A 205 14.88 -4.12 -5.73
C THR A 205 13.37 -4.25 -5.61
N VAL A 206 12.93 -5.20 -4.79
CA VAL A 206 11.51 -5.44 -4.47
C VAL A 206 11.28 -5.21 -2.99
N TRP A 207 10.14 -4.61 -2.64
CA TRP A 207 9.68 -4.44 -1.26
C TRP A 207 8.63 -5.49 -0.93
N PHE A 208 8.74 -6.07 0.25
CA PHE A 208 7.81 -7.09 0.73
C PHE A 208 7.83 -7.14 2.26
N TRP A 209 6.83 -7.81 2.83
CA TRP A 209 6.71 -8.06 4.25
C TRP A 209 7.41 -9.36 4.64
N VAL A 210 8.01 -9.37 5.82
CA VAL A 210 8.44 -10.59 6.53
C VAL A 210 7.90 -10.57 7.96
N PRO A 211 7.73 -11.73 8.62
CA PRO A 211 7.52 -11.78 10.07
C PRO A 211 8.64 -11.04 10.80
N ARG A 212 8.30 -10.06 11.66
CA ARG A 212 9.31 -9.28 12.41
C ARG A 212 10.19 -10.20 13.24
N LEU A 213 9.61 -11.26 13.81
CA LEU A 213 10.34 -12.26 14.58
C LEU A 213 11.49 -12.91 13.80
N CYS A 214 11.36 -13.06 12.47
CA CYS A 214 12.41 -13.65 11.64
C CYS A 214 13.70 -12.82 11.61
N ILE A 215 13.58 -11.49 11.74
CA ILE A 215 14.71 -10.56 11.67
C ILE A 215 15.00 -9.87 13.00
N ALA A 216 14.28 -10.20 14.07
CA ALA A 216 14.31 -9.46 15.34
C ALA A 216 15.72 -9.41 15.96
N THR A 217 16.48 -10.49 15.87
CA THR A 217 17.87 -10.54 16.37
C THR A 217 18.82 -9.66 15.56
N GLN A 218 18.54 -9.46 14.27
CA GLN A 218 19.34 -8.60 13.38
C GLN A 218 19.03 -7.11 13.59
N LEU A 219 17.85 -6.78 14.12
CA LEU A 219 17.49 -5.41 14.50
C LEU A 219 18.03 -5.03 15.88
N ALA A 220 18.44 -6.01 16.69
CA ALA A 220 18.95 -5.74 18.04
C ALA A 220 20.22 -4.89 17.99
N GLY A 221 20.23 -3.79 18.75
CA GLY A 221 21.37 -2.87 18.81
C GLY A 221 21.36 -1.76 17.76
N HIS A 222 20.43 -1.78 16.80
CA HIS A 222 20.22 -0.65 15.91
C HIS A 222 19.27 0.37 16.53
N MET A 223 19.57 1.66 16.35
CA MET A 223 18.64 2.73 16.70
C MET A 223 17.52 2.78 15.66
N LEU A 224 16.28 2.61 16.10
CA LEU A 224 15.09 2.70 15.26
C LEU A 224 14.42 4.05 15.46
N ASP A 225 14.05 4.67 14.35
CA ASP A 225 13.47 5.99 14.30
C ASP A 225 11.95 5.92 14.47
N ASN A 226 11.47 6.54 15.55
CA ASN A 226 10.06 6.71 15.82
C ASN A 226 9.65 8.19 15.85
N SER A 227 10.50 9.08 15.32
CA SER A 227 10.16 10.49 15.16
C SER A 227 8.91 10.62 14.30
N GLY A 228 8.00 11.48 14.75
CA GLY A 228 6.77 11.79 14.03
C GLY A 228 7.01 12.80 12.92
N GLY A 229 5.94 13.03 12.15
CA GLY A 229 5.96 13.97 11.04
C GLY A 229 6.40 13.29 9.75
N ASP A 230 5.57 13.41 8.74
CA ASP A 230 5.91 13.12 7.36
C ASP A 230 4.95 14.00 6.54
N SER A 231 5.45 14.75 5.56
CA SER A 231 4.64 15.72 4.82
C SER A 231 4.20 15.16 3.48
N CYS A 232 2.93 15.37 3.15
CA CYS A 232 2.52 15.57 1.77
C CYS A 232 2.69 17.06 1.44
#